data_AF-A0A2S7QBL0-F1
#
_entry.id   AF-A0A2S7QBL0-F1
#
_cell.length_a   1.000
_cell.length_b   1.000
_cell.length_c   1.000
_cell.angle_alpha   90.00
_cell.angle_beta   90.00
_cell.angle_gamma   90.00
#
_symmetry.space_group_name_H-M   'P 1'
#
loop_
_entity.id
_entity.type
_entity.pdbx_description
1 polymer ?
#
loop_
_entity_poly.entity_id
_entity_poly.type
_entity_poly.pdbx_seq_one_letter_code
_entity_poly.pdbx_strand_id
1 'polypeptide(L)'
;MADLEEDRAHYSPPWAGVSIIGIAGSSGSGKSTLSHAIVSQMNLPWVCILSMDSFYKTLDAEASRRAFLNEYDFDSPNAIDFDVLVDRLRDLKAGSLLYFLLAPATFFILLISSYRKRAEIPIYSFAKHARQKETTSIYSPHVLILEGIFALYDPRVLELLDMKVSAVGKRDGSRLY
;
A
#
# COMPACT_ATOMS: atom_id res chain seq x y z
N MET A 1 9.24 -10.48 38.49
CA MET A 1 8.51 -11.42 37.63
C MET A 1 7.61 -10.56 36.76
N ALA A 2 8.15 -10.06 35.65
CA ALA A 2 7.38 -9.34 34.64
C ALA A 2 7.29 -10.29 33.45
N ASP A 3 6.07 -10.67 33.11
CA ASP A 3 5.75 -11.63 32.07
C ASP A 3 6.28 -11.13 30.72
N LEU A 4 7.19 -11.90 30.14
CA LEU A 4 7.60 -11.78 28.75
C LEU A 4 6.44 -12.35 27.92
N GLU A 5 5.53 -11.48 27.46
CA GLU A 5 4.59 -11.86 26.41
C GLU A 5 5.40 -12.27 25.16
N GLU A 6 5.43 -13.58 24.89
CA GLU A 6 5.94 -14.13 23.66
C GLU A 6 5.18 -13.50 22.48
N ASP A 7 5.92 -12.77 21.64
CA ASP A 7 5.51 -12.26 20.34
C ASP A 7 5.23 -13.44 19.38
N ARG A 8 4.12 -14.14 19.63
CA ARG A 8 3.65 -15.23 18.78
C ARG A 8 3.00 -14.63 17.55
N ALA A 9 3.56 -14.91 16.39
CA ALA A 9 2.99 -14.54 15.09
C ALA A 9 1.49 -14.85 15.06
N HIS A 10 0.67 -13.81 15.07
CA HIS A 10 -0.78 -13.91 15.05
C HIS A 10 -1.22 -14.39 13.66
N TYR A 11 -1.60 -15.66 13.53
CA TYR A 11 -2.16 -16.19 12.29
C TYR A 11 -3.56 -15.62 12.05
N SER A 12 -3.68 -14.68 11.12
CA SER A 12 -4.96 -14.26 10.57
C SER A 12 -5.27 -15.12 9.34
N PRO A 13 -6.43 -15.81 9.28
CA PRO A 13 -6.76 -16.65 8.15
C PRO A 13 -6.80 -15.84 6.83
N PRO A 14 -6.44 -16.42 5.67
CA PRO A 14 -6.46 -15.73 4.37
C PRO A 14 -7.83 -15.20 3.91
N TRP A 15 -8.89 -15.64 4.59
CA TRP A 15 -10.28 -15.21 4.37
C TRP A 15 -10.78 -14.17 5.38
N ALA A 16 -9.96 -13.78 6.36
CA ALA A 16 -10.35 -12.89 7.45
C ALA A 16 -10.14 -11.39 7.14
N GLY A 17 -9.45 -11.06 6.04
CA GLY A 17 -8.93 -9.71 5.83
C GLY A 17 -8.14 -9.60 4.54
N VAL A 18 -8.06 -8.39 3.95
CA VAL A 18 -6.88 -8.03 3.14
C VAL A 18 -5.66 -7.99 4.08
N SER A 19 -4.57 -8.65 3.69
CA SER A 19 -3.28 -8.48 4.37
C SER A 19 -2.47 -7.40 3.67
N ILE A 20 -1.98 -6.41 4.42
CA ILE A 20 -1.22 -5.28 3.88
C ILE A 20 0.25 -5.38 4.28
N ILE A 21 1.13 -5.46 3.28
CA ILE A 21 2.59 -5.48 3.43
C ILE A 21 3.12 -4.11 2.99
N GLY A 22 3.69 -3.33 3.92
CA GLY A 22 4.34 -2.07 3.60
C GLY A 22 5.81 -2.26 3.25
N ILE A 23 6.23 -1.78 2.07
CA ILE A 23 7.62 -1.82 1.60
C ILE A 23 8.12 -0.39 1.41
N ALA A 24 9.02 0.03 2.30
CA ALA A 24 9.69 1.33 2.18
C ALA A 24 11.16 1.19 1.82
N GLY A 25 11.73 2.24 1.22
CA GLY A 25 13.14 2.32 0.86
C GLY A 25 13.39 3.56 0.02
N SER A 26 14.64 4.03 -0.04
CA SER A 26 14.99 5.20 -0.84
C SER A 26 14.67 4.99 -2.33
N SER A 27 14.58 6.07 -3.09
CA SER A 27 14.56 5.96 -4.56
C SER A 27 15.75 5.12 -5.04
N GLY A 28 15.49 4.19 -5.96
CA GLY A 28 16.50 3.26 -6.47
C GLY A 28 16.95 2.13 -5.52
N SER A 29 16.39 1.97 -4.31
CA SER A 29 16.82 0.91 -3.38
C SER A 29 16.41 -0.51 -3.77
N GLY A 30 15.65 -0.66 -4.87
CA GLY A 30 15.12 -1.94 -5.34
C GLY A 30 13.75 -2.31 -4.75
N LYS A 31 13.05 -1.38 -4.09
CA LYS A 31 11.71 -1.60 -3.51
C LYS A 31 10.72 -2.24 -4.49
N SER A 32 10.59 -1.72 -5.71
CA SER A 32 9.65 -2.25 -6.70
C SER A 32 10.10 -3.63 -7.22
N THR A 33 11.40 -3.87 -7.33
CA THR A 33 11.94 -5.20 -7.65
C THR A 33 11.61 -6.21 -6.54
N LEU A 34 11.73 -5.81 -5.27
CA LEU A 34 11.36 -6.62 -4.13
C LEU A 34 9.85 -6.92 -4.11
N SER A 35 9.01 -5.90 -4.33
CA SER A 35 7.55 -6.07 -4.46
C SER A 35 7.20 -7.12 -5.52
N HIS A 36 7.75 -6.99 -6.73
CA HIS A 36 7.50 -7.93 -7.82
C HIS A 36 8.03 -9.35 -7.52
N ALA A 37 9.18 -9.46 -6.86
CA ALA A 37 9.71 -10.76 -6.44
C ALA A 37 8.83 -11.43 -5.38
N ILE A 38 8.23 -10.66 -4.46
CA ILE A 38 7.28 -11.17 -3.47
C ILE A 38 6.01 -11.68 -4.18
N VAL A 39 5.44 -10.88 -5.10
CA VAL A 39 4.26 -11.29 -5.88
C VAL A 39 4.50 -12.59 -6.63
N SER A 40 5.66 -12.73 -7.29
CA SER A 40 5.97 -13.91 -8.09
C SER A 40 6.16 -15.17 -7.24
N GLN A 41 6.64 -15.04 -6.00
CA GLN A 41 6.83 -16.17 -5.09
C GLN A 41 5.56 -16.59 -4.35
N MET A 42 4.62 -15.67 -4.09
CA MET A 42 3.42 -15.98 -3.30
C MET A 42 2.51 -16.99 -3.99
N ASN A 43 2.51 -17.08 -5.33
CA ASN A 43 1.64 -17.99 -6.11
C ASN A 43 0.16 -17.95 -5.65
N LEU A 44 -0.29 -16.81 -5.13
CA LEU A 44 -1.65 -16.58 -4.67
C LEU A 44 -2.45 -15.90 -5.77
N PRO A 45 -3.70 -16.31 -6.00
CA PRO A 45 -4.60 -15.51 -6.82
C PRO A 45 -4.88 -14.20 -6.07
N TRP A 46 -4.79 -13.07 -6.77
CA TRP A 46 -5.16 -11.72 -6.28
C TRP A 46 -4.19 -11.05 -5.29
N VAL A 47 -2.91 -10.91 -5.69
CA VAL A 47 -1.97 -9.97 -5.08
C VAL A 47 -1.95 -8.66 -5.87
N CYS A 48 -2.04 -7.52 -5.19
CA CYS A 48 -2.01 -6.20 -5.82
C CYS A 48 -0.86 -5.36 -5.25
N ILE A 49 -0.12 -4.66 -6.12
CA ILE A 49 0.86 -3.65 -5.72
C ILE A 49 0.19 -2.28 -5.83
N LEU A 50 0.21 -1.52 -4.75
CA LEU A 50 -0.26 -0.13 -4.67
C LEU A 50 0.95 0.76 -4.44
N SER A 51 1.32 1.55 -5.45
CA SER A 51 2.35 2.57 -5.30
C SER A 51 1.79 3.80 -4.57
N MET A 52 2.54 4.31 -3.60
CA MET A 52 2.23 5.57 -2.91
C MET A 52 2.30 6.79 -3.84
N ASP A 53 2.99 6.69 -4.97
CA ASP A 53 3.13 7.80 -5.92
C ASP A 53 1.78 8.20 -6.52
N SER A 54 0.81 7.27 -6.56
CA SER A 54 -0.59 7.56 -6.92
C SER A 54 -1.23 8.62 -6.02
N PHE A 55 -0.73 8.78 -4.79
CA PHE A 55 -1.27 9.65 -3.76
C PHE A 55 -0.53 10.99 -3.64
N TYR A 56 0.27 11.39 -4.62
CA TYR A 56 0.74 12.78 -4.67
C TYR A 56 -0.45 13.75 -4.66
N LYS A 57 -0.29 14.85 -3.93
CA LYS A 57 -1.29 15.92 -3.85
C LYS A 57 -1.49 16.58 -5.21
N THR A 58 -2.69 17.11 -5.41
CA THR A 58 -2.94 18.04 -6.51
C THR A 58 -2.12 19.30 -6.26
N LEU A 59 -1.36 19.72 -7.26
CA LEU A 59 -0.53 20.92 -7.18
C LEU A 59 -1.37 22.14 -7.56
N ASP A 60 -1.17 23.25 -6.84
CA ASP A 60 -1.63 24.55 -7.31
C ASP A 60 -0.79 25.04 -8.50
N ALA A 61 -1.17 26.18 -9.08
CA ALA A 61 -0.51 26.71 -10.27
C ALA A 61 1.00 26.98 -10.05
N GLU A 62 1.39 27.43 -8.87
CA GLU A 62 2.78 27.79 -8.57
C GLU A 62 3.63 26.55 -8.27
N ALA A 63 3.08 25.61 -7.50
CA ALA A 63 3.69 24.30 -7.26
C ALA A 63 3.83 23.52 -8.57
N SER A 64 2.83 23.55 -9.45
CA SER A 64 2.89 22.93 -10.77
C SER A 64 3.98 23.56 -11.64
N ARG A 65 4.08 24.90 -11.66
CA ARG A 65 5.15 25.63 -12.35
C ARG A 65 6.53 25.18 -11.87
N ARG A 66 6.73 25.11 -10.54
CA ARG A 66 7.98 24.62 -9.94
C ARG A 66 8.25 23.16 -10.29
N ALA A 67 7.23 22.31 -10.32
CA ALA A 67 7.38 20.91 -10.70
C ALA A 67 7.92 20.74 -12.13
N PHE A 68 7.39 21.50 -13.10
CA PHE A 68 7.91 21.50 -14.48
C PHE A 68 9.34 22.03 -14.59
N LEU A 69 9.78 22.86 -13.64
CA LEU A 69 11.16 23.33 -13.53
C LEU A 69 12.07 22.37 -12.74
N ASN A 70 11.55 21.25 -12.24
CA ASN A 70 12.22 20.33 -11.30
C ASN A 70 12.62 21.00 -9.97
N GLU A 71 11.88 22.03 -9.56
CA GLU A 71 12.07 22.80 -8.32
C GLU A 71 11.05 22.44 -7.24
N TYR A 72 10.22 21.43 -7.48
CA TYR A 72 9.26 20.91 -6.51
C TYR A 72 9.79 19.60 -5.90
N ASP A 73 9.82 19.55 -4.57
CA ASP A 73 10.28 18.39 -3.82
C ASP A 73 9.17 17.34 -3.68
N PHE A 74 9.22 16.33 -4.54
CA PHE A 74 8.35 15.16 -4.47
C PHE A 74 8.79 14.14 -3.41
N ASP A 75 10.04 14.23 -2.94
CA ASP A 75 10.59 13.35 -1.90
C ASP A 75 10.32 13.92 -0.48
N SER A 76 9.30 14.77 -0.34
CA SER A 76 8.83 15.29 0.94
C SER A 76 7.56 14.56 1.38
N PRO A 77 7.39 14.23 2.69
CA PRO A 77 6.12 13.70 3.19
C PRO A 77 4.94 14.63 2.89
N ASN A 78 5.19 15.95 2.81
CA ASN A 78 4.15 16.93 2.51
C ASN A 78 3.58 16.81 1.09
N ALA A 79 4.32 16.20 0.15
CA ALA A 79 3.87 15.96 -1.22
C ALA A 79 2.80 14.85 -1.28
N ILE A 80 2.74 13.96 -0.28
CA ILE A 80 1.81 12.84 -0.22
C ILE A 80 0.51 13.25 0.48
N ASP A 81 -0.60 12.81 -0.09
CA ASP A 81 -1.94 12.93 0.46
C ASP A 81 -2.26 11.72 1.35
N PHE A 82 -1.69 11.73 2.57
CA PHE A 82 -1.84 10.63 3.52
C PHE A 82 -3.30 10.42 3.96
N ASP A 83 -4.12 11.46 3.95
CA ASP A 83 -5.54 11.35 4.32
C ASP A 83 -6.28 10.49 3.29
N VAL A 84 -6.11 10.77 2.00
CA VAL A 84 -6.69 9.93 0.93
C VAL A 84 -6.11 8.52 0.97
N LEU A 85 -4.80 8.36 1.19
CA LEU A 85 -4.17 7.05 1.30
C LEU A 85 -4.79 6.21 2.44
N VAL A 86 -4.85 6.77 3.63
CA VAL A 86 -5.40 6.10 4.82
C VAL A 86 -6.86 5.71 4.58
N ASP A 87 -7.65 6.60 3.99
CA ASP A 87 -9.06 6.31 3.66
C ASP A 87 -9.17 5.15 2.67
N ARG A 88 -8.32 5.09 1.63
CA ARG A 88 -8.32 3.96 0.68
C ARG A 88 -7.88 2.65 1.32
N LEU A 89 -6.86 2.68 2.18
CA LEU A 89 -6.42 1.48 2.91
C LEU A 89 -7.52 0.98 3.85
N ARG A 90 -8.24 1.89 4.53
CA ARG A 90 -9.40 1.55 5.36
C ARG A 90 -10.56 0.97 4.54
N ASP A 91 -10.85 1.53 3.36
CA ASP A 91 -11.85 0.99 2.45
C ASP A 91 -11.53 -0.46 2.05
N LEU A 92 -10.26 -0.75 1.76
CA LEU A 92 -9.78 -2.10 1.46
C LEU A 92 -9.88 -3.03 2.68
N LYS A 93 -9.52 -2.56 3.88
CA LYS A 93 -9.54 -3.37 5.12
C LYS A 93 -10.95 -3.67 5.63
N ALA A 94 -11.89 -2.73 5.45
CA ALA A 94 -13.29 -2.90 5.82
C ALA A 94 -14.06 -3.90 4.94
N GLY A 95 -13.60 -4.14 3.70
CA GLY A 95 -14.25 -5.05 2.75
C GLY A 95 -14.28 -6.53 3.16
N SER A 96 -13.57 -6.91 4.22
CA SER A 96 -13.46 -8.31 4.66
C SER A 96 -14.38 -8.70 5.83
N LEU A 97 -14.99 -7.75 6.55
CA LEU A 97 -15.69 -8.05 7.81
C LEU A 97 -17.17 -8.48 7.67
N LEU A 98 -17.77 -8.41 6.47
CA LEU A 98 -19.24 -8.55 6.34
C LEU A 98 -19.76 -9.98 6.09
N TYR A 99 -18.91 -11.01 5.99
CA TYR A 99 -19.38 -12.35 5.59
C TYR A 99 -18.80 -13.47 6.43
N PHE A 100 -19.36 -13.67 7.64
CA PHE A 100 -19.12 -14.94 8.33
C PHE A 100 -20.31 -15.55 9.08
N LEU A 101 -21.49 -14.92 9.16
CA LEU A 101 -22.50 -15.45 10.10
C LEU A 101 -23.69 -16.24 9.55
N LEU A 102 -24.04 -16.24 8.25
CA LEU A 102 -25.36 -16.81 7.85
C LEU A 102 -25.50 -17.46 6.45
N ALA A 103 -24.43 -17.77 5.69
CA ALA A 103 -24.59 -18.31 4.33
C ALA A 103 -24.13 -19.78 4.17
N PRO A 104 -24.91 -20.67 3.53
CA PRO A 104 -24.46 -22.00 3.14
C PRO A 104 -23.27 -21.92 2.15
N ALA A 105 -22.30 -22.84 2.27
CA ALA A 105 -21.03 -22.82 1.52
C ALA A 105 -21.17 -22.74 -0.01
N THR A 106 -22.32 -23.16 -0.57
CA THR A 106 -22.61 -23.14 -2.01
C THR A 106 -23.01 -21.76 -2.55
N PHE A 107 -23.46 -20.83 -1.69
CA PHE A 107 -23.82 -19.46 -2.08
C PHE A 107 -22.66 -18.47 -1.94
N PHE A 108 -21.52 -18.94 -1.42
CA PHE A 108 -20.39 -18.12 -0.99
C PHE A 108 -19.67 -17.45 -2.17
N ILE A 109 -19.41 -18.18 -3.26
CA ILE A 109 -18.59 -17.69 -4.38
C ILE A 109 -19.27 -16.57 -5.17
N LEU A 110 -20.59 -16.65 -5.41
CA LEU A 110 -21.32 -15.63 -6.18
C LEU A 110 -21.55 -14.34 -5.37
N LEU A 111 -21.77 -14.48 -4.06
CA LEU A 111 -22.02 -13.36 -3.16
C LEU A 111 -20.75 -12.54 -2.86
N ILE A 112 -19.59 -13.20 -2.77
CA ILE A 112 -18.29 -12.53 -2.58
C ILE A 112 -17.99 -11.56 -3.73
N SER A 113 -18.32 -11.89 -4.98
CA SER A 113 -18.03 -11.04 -6.14
C SER A 113 -18.90 -9.77 -6.18
N SER A 114 -20.16 -9.85 -5.73
CA SER A 114 -21.09 -8.70 -5.75
C SER A 114 -20.90 -7.71 -4.60
N TYR A 115 -20.26 -8.10 -3.49
CA TYR A 115 -20.16 -7.28 -2.27
C TYR A 115 -18.73 -6.92 -1.83
N ARG A 116 -17.71 -7.26 -2.61
CA ARG A 116 -16.34 -6.79 -2.32
C ARG A 116 -16.29 -5.28 -2.43
N LYS A 117 -16.06 -4.61 -1.29
CA LYS A 117 -15.80 -3.17 -1.26
C LYS A 117 -14.62 -2.87 -2.19
N ARG A 118 -14.83 -1.94 -3.12
CA ARG A 118 -13.80 -1.44 -4.03
C ARG A 118 -13.19 -0.16 -3.45
N ALA A 119 -11.90 0.02 -3.63
CA ALA A 119 -11.26 1.31 -3.38
C ALA A 119 -10.91 1.96 -4.73
N GLU A 120 -11.27 3.24 -4.86
CA GLU A 120 -10.94 4.04 -6.03
C GLU A 120 -9.58 4.72 -5.81
N ILE A 121 -8.55 4.20 -6.49
CA ILE A 121 -7.19 4.71 -6.35
C ILE A 121 -6.99 5.89 -7.31
N PRO A 122 -6.51 7.04 -6.83
CA PRO A 122 -6.17 8.15 -7.70
C PRO A 122 -5.06 7.76 -8.69
N ILE A 123 -5.14 8.29 -9.91
CA ILE A 123 -4.09 8.16 -10.90
C ILE A 123 -3.31 9.48 -10.91
N TYR A 124 -2.01 9.41 -10.65
CA TYR A 124 -1.12 10.57 -10.77
C TYR A 124 -0.40 10.54 -12.12
N SER A 125 -0.41 11.66 -12.84
CA SER A 125 0.32 11.83 -14.09
C SER A 125 1.62 12.58 -13.86
N PHE A 126 2.75 11.87 -13.89
CA PHE A 126 4.08 12.49 -13.79
C PHE A 126 4.36 13.47 -14.94
N ALA A 127 3.88 13.17 -16.16
CA ALA A 127 4.04 14.05 -17.31
C ALA A 127 3.31 15.39 -17.17
N LYS A 128 2.22 15.42 -16.40
CA LYS A 128 1.41 16.63 -16.16
C LYS A 128 1.61 17.23 -14.77
N HIS A 129 2.40 16.57 -13.91
CA HIS A 129 2.49 16.84 -12.47
C HIS A 129 1.12 17.07 -11.81
N ALA A 130 0.15 16.23 -12.14
CA ALA A 130 -1.24 16.40 -11.73
C ALA A 130 -1.98 15.09 -11.51
N ARG A 131 -2.90 15.09 -10.53
CA ARG A 131 -3.87 14.03 -10.32
C ARG A 131 -4.91 14.05 -11.44
N GLN A 132 -5.22 12.89 -12.00
CA GLN A 132 -6.22 12.72 -13.05
C GLN A 132 -7.64 12.66 -12.45
N LYS A 133 -8.66 12.86 -13.29
CA LYS A 133 -10.06 12.75 -12.87
C LYS A 133 -10.48 11.28 -12.73
N GLU A 134 -9.85 10.44 -13.54
CA GLU A 134 -10.02 9.01 -13.58
C GLU A 134 -9.33 8.34 -12.38
N THR A 135 -9.93 7.25 -11.92
CA THR A 135 -9.40 6.40 -10.85
C THR A 135 -9.23 4.97 -11.35
N THR A 136 -8.35 4.22 -10.69
CA THR A 136 -8.21 2.78 -10.89
C THR A 136 -8.88 2.07 -9.73
N SER A 137 -9.86 1.22 -10.01
CA SER A 137 -10.54 0.44 -8.98
C SER A 137 -9.71 -0.78 -8.57
N ILE A 138 -9.42 -0.91 -7.27
CA ILE A 138 -8.87 -2.13 -6.68
C ILE A 138 -10.00 -2.90 -5.98
N TYR A 139 -10.14 -4.18 -6.33
CA TYR A 139 -11.13 -5.08 -5.77
C TYR A 139 -10.47 -5.97 -4.71
N SER A 140 -10.80 -5.74 -3.43
CA SER A 140 -10.46 -6.53 -2.24
C SER A 140 -9.41 -7.63 -2.47
N PRO A 141 -8.12 -7.26 -2.58
CA PRO A 141 -7.06 -8.24 -2.78
C PRO A 141 -6.89 -9.10 -1.52
N HIS A 142 -6.37 -10.31 -1.68
CA HIS A 142 -5.98 -11.12 -0.51
C HIS A 142 -4.72 -10.55 0.13
N VAL A 143 -3.78 -10.09 -0.71
CA VAL A 143 -2.54 -9.43 -0.29
C VAL A 143 -2.40 -8.10 -1.05
N LEU A 144 -2.22 -7.02 -0.32
CA LEU A 144 -1.90 -5.70 -0.83
C LEU A 144 -0.46 -5.36 -0.45
N ILE A 145 0.39 -5.11 -1.44
CA ILE A 145 1.74 -4.59 -1.23
C ILE A 145 1.66 -3.07 -1.39
N LEU A 146 1.82 -2.33 -0.30
CA LEU A 146 1.94 -0.88 -0.30
C LEU A 146 3.41 -0.51 -0.45
N GLU A 147 3.81 0.01 -1.62
CA GLU A 147 5.19 0.42 -1.86
C GLU A 147 5.35 1.93 -1.96
N GLY A 148 6.44 2.46 -1.40
CA GLY A 148 6.74 3.88 -1.49
C GLY A 148 7.85 4.31 -0.55
N ILE A 149 8.53 5.41 -0.85
CA ILE A 149 9.61 5.93 0.01
C ILE A 149 9.12 6.24 1.43
N PHE A 150 7.83 6.56 1.58
CA PHE A 150 7.17 6.88 2.84
C PHE A 150 6.17 5.81 3.32
N ALA A 151 6.26 4.56 2.83
CA ALA A 151 5.28 3.51 3.20
C ALA A 151 5.28 3.19 4.70
N LEU A 152 6.39 3.51 5.39
CA LEU A 152 6.54 3.33 6.82
C LEU A 152 6.64 4.66 7.60
N TYR A 153 6.11 5.76 7.05
CA TYR A 153 6.21 7.11 7.64
C TYR A 153 5.02 7.48 8.54
N ASP A 154 3.79 7.46 8.02
CA ASP A 154 2.60 7.95 8.75
C ASP A 154 2.10 6.89 9.76
N PRO A 155 1.93 7.24 11.05
CA PRO A 155 1.46 6.30 12.08
C PRO A 155 0.13 5.61 11.75
N ARG A 156 -0.80 6.32 11.11
CA ARG A 156 -2.12 5.78 10.74
C ARG A 156 -2.01 4.74 9.63
N VAL A 157 -1.03 4.88 8.75
CA VAL A 157 -0.69 3.84 7.77
C VAL A 157 -0.07 2.65 8.48
N LEU A 158 0.90 2.89 9.38
CA LEU A 158 1.60 1.83 10.12
C LEU A 158 0.66 0.94 10.95
N GLU A 159 -0.42 1.49 11.50
CA GLU A 159 -1.49 0.77 12.21
C GLU A 159 -2.29 -0.17 11.30
N LEU A 160 -2.33 0.11 10.00
CA LEU A 160 -3.05 -0.70 9.01
C LEU A 160 -2.17 -1.79 8.39
N LEU A 161 -0.85 -1.71 8.54
CA LEU A 161 0.09 -2.69 7.99
C LEU A 161 0.18 -3.93 8.89
N ASP A 162 0.10 -5.11 8.28
CA ASP A 162 0.31 -6.37 8.96
C ASP A 162 1.78 -6.81 8.91
N MET A 163 2.54 -6.33 7.91
CA MET A 163 3.98 -6.57 7.79
C MET A 163 4.69 -5.32 7.27
N LYS A 164 5.90 -5.06 7.79
CA LYS A 164 6.73 -3.89 7.48
C LYS A 164 8.08 -4.34 6.97
N VAL A 165 8.47 -3.89 5.79
CA VAL A 165 9.72 -4.28 5.12
C VAL A 165 10.47 -3.02 4.71
N SER A 166 11.76 -2.98 5.02
CA SER A 166 12.66 -1.92 4.56
C SER A 166 13.64 -2.48 3.52
N ALA A 167 13.56 -1.96 2.29
CA ALA A 167 14.48 -2.26 1.21
C ALA A 167 15.72 -1.37 1.35
N VAL A 168 16.80 -1.95 1.88
CA VAL A 168 18.10 -1.29 2.03
C VAL A 168 18.98 -1.65 0.84
N GLY A 169 19.43 -0.63 0.09
CA GLY A 169 20.41 -0.85 -0.97
C GLY A 169 21.74 -1.36 -0.40
N LYS A 170 22.39 -2.29 -1.09
CA LYS A 170 23.78 -2.66 -0.76
C LYS A 170 24.65 -1.42 -0.96
N ARG A 171 25.13 -0.81 0.13
CA ARG A 171 26.31 0.06 0.03
C ARG A 171 27.47 -0.83 -0.39
N ASP A 172 28.08 -0.47 -1.51
CA ASP A 172 29.32 -1.11 -1.95
C ASP A 172 30.35 -1.08 -0.80
N GLY A 173 31.07 -2.18 -0.65
CA GLY A 173 31.77 -2.59 0.58
C GLY A 173 32.98 -1.74 0.95
N SER A 174 32.78 -0.48 1.33
CA SER A 174 33.74 0.22 2.18
C SER A 174 33.47 -0.17 3.63
N ARG A 175 34.25 -1.15 4.09
CA ARG A 175 34.52 -1.43 5.51
C ARG A 175 34.70 -0.10 6.24
N LEU A 176 33.79 0.23 7.16
CA LEU A 176 34.09 1.15 8.24
C LEU A 176 34.51 0.28 9.42
N TYR A 177 35.81 0.29 9.70
CA TYR A 177 36.36 -0.07 11.00
C TYR A 177 35.99 1.00 12.03
#